data_AF-A0A919DNT0-F1
#
_entry.id   AF-A0A919DNT0-F1
#
_cell.length_a   1.000
_cell.length_b   1.000
_cell.length_c   1.000
_cell.angle_alpha   90.00
_cell.angle_beta   90.00
_cell.angle_gamma   90.00
#
_symmetry.space_group_name_H-M   'P 1'
#
loop_
_entity.id
_entity.type
_entity.pdbx_description
1 polymer ?
#
loop_
_entity_poly.entity_id
_entity_poly.type
_entity_poly.pdbx_seq_one_letter_code
_entity_poly.pdbx_strand_id
1 'polypeptide(L)' 'MMCAVEAIDGLFGILDQGNLPADTAGWSNGLAVVMTAGALIATGVAFGPVRVQTLTSLEFPPTADDQDE' A
#
# COMPACT_ATOMS: atom_id res chain seq x y z
N MET A 1 4.61 12.56 1.83
CA MET A 1 3.93 13.15 0.64
C MET A 1 2.48 12.67 0.62
N MET A 2 1.53 13.47 0.16
CA MET A 2 0.13 13.06 0.02
C MET A 2 -0.30 13.14 -1.44
N CYS A 3 -0.93 12.09 -1.95
CA CYS A 3 -1.44 12.04 -3.32
C CYS A 3 -2.75 11.26 -3.40
N ALA A 4 -3.49 11.50 -4.48
CA ALA A 4 -4.58 10.62 -4.89
C ALA A 4 -4.01 9.60 -5.88
N VAL A 5 -4.29 8.33 -5.66
CA VAL A 5 -3.96 7.22 -6.58
C VAL A 5 -5.24 6.55 -7.00
N GLU A 6 -5.29 6.08 -8.24
CA GLU A 6 -6.45 5.31 -8.72
C GLU A 6 -6.33 3.87 -8.24
N ALA A 7 -7.31 3.40 -7.49
CA ALA A 7 -7.46 1.99 -7.18
C ALA A 7 -8.15 1.29 -8.36
N ILE A 8 -7.60 0.14 -8.77
CA ILE A 8 -8.14 -0.71 -9.82
C ILE A 8 -8.33 -2.11 -9.22
N ASP A 9 -9.52 -2.67 -9.36
CA ASP A 9 -9.90 -3.96 -8.79
C ASP A 9 -9.63 -4.06 -7.28
N GLY A 10 -9.85 -2.96 -6.54
CA GLY A 10 -9.61 -2.93 -5.10
C GLY A 10 -8.17 -2.62 -4.68
N LEU A 11 -7.24 -2.43 -5.62
CA LEU A 11 -5.79 -2.42 -5.34
C LEU A 11 -5.11 -1.14 -5.82
N PHE A 12 -4.06 -0.73 -5.11
CA PHE A 12 -3.00 0.14 -5.66
C PHE A 12 -1.62 -0.44 -5.35
N GLY A 13 -0.63 -0.08 -6.16
CA GLY A 13 0.75 -0.54 -6.02
C GLY A 13 1.67 0.47 -5.34
N ILE A 14 2.61 -0.04 -4.54
CA ILE A 14 3.80 0.67 -4.08
C ILE A 14 4.99 0.06 -4.80
N LEU A 15 5.80 0.90 -5.44
CA LEU A 15 6.94 0.50 -6.26
C LEU A 15 8.18 1.26 -5.78
N ASP A 16 9.30 0.54 -5.70
CA ASP A 16 10.61 1.18 -5.52
C ASP A 16 11.01 1.89 -6.83
N GLN A 17 11.00 1.14 -7.95
CA GLN A 17 11.13 1.66 -9.31
C GLN A 17 10.50 0.71 -10.35
N GLY A 18 10.20 1.23 -11.55
CA GLY A 18 9.87 0.39 -12.71
C GLY A 18 8.46 -0.20 -12.70
N ASN A 19 8.32 -1.44 -13.17
CA ASN A 19 7.05 -2.14 -13.30
C ASN A 19 6.83 -3.14 -12.16
N LEU A 20 5.59 -3.34 -11.76
CA LEU A 20 5.23 -4.26 -10.68
C LEU A 20 5.39 -5.73 -11.12
N PRO A 21 6.20 -6.56 -10.44
CA PRO A 21 6.37 -7.97 -10.77
C PRO A 21 5.21 -8.81 -10.20
N ALA A 22 4.06 -8.72 -10.87
CA ALA A 22 2.80 -9.34 -10.44
C ALA A 22 2.87 -10.87 -10.25
N ASP A 23 3.79 -11.53 -10.96
CA ASP A 23 4.08 -12.96 -10.87
C ASP A 23 4.76 -13.38 -9.55
N THR A 24 5.33 -12.42 -8.80
CA THR A 24 5.92 -12.66 -7.48
C THR A 24 4.92 -12.48 -6.33
N ALA A 25 3.63 -12.29 -6.64
CA ALA A 25 2.56 -12.13 -5.66
C ALA A 25 2.36 -13.37 -4.78
N GLY A 26 2.81 -13.30 -3.53
CA GLY A 26 2.42 -14.25 -2.48
C GLY A 26 1.17 -13.78 -1.75
N TRP A 27 -0.03 -14.13 -2.23
CA TRP A 27 -1.28 -13.72 -1.57
C TRP A 27 -1.42 -14.38 -0.19
N SER A 28 -1.17 -13.61 0.86
CA SER A 28 -1.15 -14.10 2.24
C SER A 28 -2.05 -13.27 3.16
N ASN A 29 -3.37 -13.28 2.96
CA ASN A 29 -4.39 -12.83 3.94
C ASN A 29 -5.04 -11.44 3.75
N GLY A 30 -4.94 -10.84 2.55
CA GLY A 30 -5.99 -9.91 2.06
C GLY A 30 -5.80 -8.41 2.24
N LEU A 31 -4.77 -7.92 2.95
CA LEU A 31 -4.49 -6.47 3.04
C LEU A 31 -3.31 -6.02 2.17
N ALA A 32 -2.21 -6.78 2.17
CA ALA A 32 -1.03 -6.44 1.40
C ALA A 32 -0.42 -7.70 0.77
N VAL A 33 0.14 -7.54 -0.42
CA VAL A 33 0.90 -8.58 -1.12
C VAL A 33 2.31 -8.03 -1.36
N VAL A 34 3.27 -8.56 -0.62
CA VAL A 34 4.67 -8.17 -0.77
C VAL A 34 5.26 -8.89 -1.98
N MET A 35 6.02 -8.15 -2.78
CA MET A 35 6.69 -8.61 -3.99
C MET A 35 8.19 -8.36 -3.90
N THR A 36 8.93 -8.93 -4.85
CA THR A 36 10.40 -8.72 -4.94
C THR A 36 10.79 -7.26 -5.14
N ALA A 37 9.94 -6.46 -5.77
CA ALA A 37 10.16 -5.03 -6.03
C ALA A 37 8.89 -4.19 -5.81
N GLY A 38 8.29 -4.30 -4.63
CA GLY A 38 7.15 -3.49 -4.23
C GLY A 38 6.10 -4.24 -3.43
N ALA A 39 4.89 -3.68 -3.38
CA ALA A 39 3.74 -4.33 -2.78
C ALA A 39 2.42 -3.89 -3.46
N LEU A 40 1.41 -4.74 -3.43
CA LEU A 40 0.02 -4.36 -3.66
C LEU A 40 -0.69 -4.16 -2.32
N ILE A 41 -1.52 -3.12 -2.25
CA ILE A 41 -2.31 -2.79 -1.06
C ILE A 41 -3.80 -2.84 -1.42
N ALA A 42 -4.57 -3.59 -0.64
CA ALA A 42 -6.02 -3.63 -0.74
C ALA A 42 -6.64 -2.41 -0.06
N THR A 43 -7.64 -1.81 -0.70
CA THR A 43 -8.22 -0.51 -0.31
C THR A 43 -9.66 -0.61 0.18
N GLY A 44 -10.34 -1.72 -0.09
CA GLY A 44 -11.79 -1.86 0.12
C GLY A 44 -12.66 -1.07 -0.87
N VAL A 45 -12.06 -0.32 -1.80
CA VAL A 45 -12.75 0.46 -2.83
C VAL A 45 -12.53 -0.23 -4.17
N ALA A 46 -13.60 -0.75 -4.79
CA ALA A 46 -13.48 -1.54 -6.03
C ALA A 46 -12.78 -0.76 -7.16
N PHE A 47 -13.15 0.50 -7.38
CA PHE A 47 -12.52 1.41 -8.34
C PHE A 47 -12.63 2.85 -7.86
N GLY A 48 -11.64 3.68 -8.18
CA GLY A 48 -11.66 5.11 -7.92
C GLY A 48 -10.51 5.62 -7.06
N PRO A 49 -10.50 6.92 -6.75
CA PRO A 49 -9.37 7.55 -6.10
C PRO A 49 -9.28 7.16 -4.62
N VAL A 50 -8.07 6.79 -4.20
CA VAL A 50 -7.69 6.56 -2.81
C VAL A 50 -6.64 7.59 -2.41
N ARG A 51 -6.80 8.17 -1.22
CA ARG A 51 -5.81 9.10 -0.65
C ARG A 51 -4.71 8.29 0.01
N VAL A 52 -3.48 8.49 -0.45
CA VAL A 52 -2.30 7.84 0.10
C VAL A 52 -1.37 8.89 0.68
N GLN A 53 -0.89 8.63 1.90
CA GLN A 53 0.13 9.43 2.55
C GLN A 53 1.34 8.55 2.85
N THR A 54 2.51 8.98 2.38
CA THR A 54 3.80 8.35 2.69
C THR A 54 4.56 9.18 3.70
N LEU A 55 5.01 8.53 4.75
CA LEU A 55 5.88 9.08 5.78
C LEU A 55 7.10 8.17 5.89
N THR A 56 8.29 8.75 5.80
CA THR A 56 9.56 8.05 6.04
C THR A 56 10.08 8.51 7.39
N SER A 57 10.30 7.58 8.32
CA SER A 57 10.91 7.86 9.61
C SER A 57 12.06 6.89 9.85
N LEU A 58 13.08 7.34 10.56
CA LEU A 58 14.11 6.47 11.14
C LEU A 58 13.65 5.87 12.47
N GLU A 59 12.56 6.41 13.04
CA GLU A 59 11.91 5.91 14.24
C GLU A 59 10.89 4.83 13.86
N PHE A 60 10.69 3.85 14.75
CA PHE A 60 9.66 2.84 14.56
C PHE A 60 8.28 3.50 14.50
N PRO A 61 7.34 2.99 13.67
CA PRO A 61 6.00 3.53 13.63
C PRO A 61 5.38 3.46 15.04
N PRO A 62 4.63 4.49 15.47
CA PRO A 62 3.89 4.43 16.72
C PRO A 62 2.94 3.23 16.66
N THR A 63 2.83 2.52 17.77
CA THR A 63 1.83 1.46 17.91
C THR A 63 0.44 2.09 17.81
N ALA A 64 -0.52 1.37 17.22
CA ALA A 64 -1.85 1.90 16.88
C ALA A 64 -2.63 2.50 18.06
N ASP A 65 -2.21 2.25 19.30
CA ASP A 65 -2.80 2.79 20.53
C ASP A 65 -2.53 4.29 20.75
N ASP A 66 -1.61 4.91 20.00
CA ASP A 66 -1.20 6.32 20.20
C ASP A 66 -2.06 7.33 19.42
N GLN A 67 -3.13 6.90 18.74
CA GLN A 67 -3.97 7.76 17.87
C GLN A 67 -5.30 8.20 18.50
N ASP A 68 -5.57 7.82 19.76
CA ASP A 68 -6.85 8.05 20.46
C ASP A 68 -6.81 9.13 21.57
N GLU A 69 -5.81 10.02 21.60
CA GLU A 69 -5.75 11.16 22.55
C GLU A 69 -6.06 12.53 21.93
#